data_AF-A0A1V5ISM7-F1
#
_entry.id   AF-A0A1V5ISM7-F1
#
_cell.length_a   1.000
_cell.length_b   1.000
_cell.length_c   1.000
_cell.angle_alpha   90.00
_cell.angle_beta   90.00
_cell.angle_gamma   90.00
#
_symmetry.space_group_name_H-M   'P 1'
#
loop_
_entity.id
_entity.type
_entity.pdbx_description
1 polymer ?
#
loop_
_entity_poly.entity_id
_entity_poly.type
_entity_poly.pdbx_seq_one_letter_code
_entity_poly.pdbx_strand_id
1 'polypeptide(L)'
;MRGYPRTIGTKQDVLNLVDLYLSGNDCGIESDELTKFLDNLIATKQHYVIKAEAAEKPIEEQTPDDYELVDNPNSDMMRLGITDDEINQIKAQLEEV
;
A
#
# COMPACT_ATOMS: atom_id res chain seq x y z
N MET A 1 6.89 -22.46 -14.19
CA MET A 1 7.64 -21.69 -13.18
C MET A 1 6.65 -21.36 -12.07
N ARG A 2 6.84 -21.90 -10.87
CA ARG A 2 6.14 -21.45 -9.65
C ARG A 2 7.04 -20.40 -9.01
N GLY A 3 6.51 -19.22 -8.76
CA GLY A 3 7.27 -18.11 -8.20
C GLY A 3 6.48 -16.82 -8.30
N TYR A 4 6.60 -16.02 -7.25
CA TYR A 4 6.05 -14.68 -7.11
C TYR A 4 6.08 -13.86 -8.42
N PRO A 5 4.95 -13.24 -8.83
CA PRO A 5 4.95 -12.29 -9.94
C PRO A 5 5.93 -11.17 -9.62
N ARG A 6 6.99 -11.02 -10.43
CA ARG A 6 8.01 -9.97 -10.21
C ARG A 6 7.44 -8.54 -10.24
N THR A 7 6.22 -8.39 -10.74
CA THR A 7 5.50 -7.14 -10.91
C THR A 7 4.03 -7.36 -10.55
N ILE A 8 3.50 -6.54 -9.66
CA ILE A 8 2.07 -6.46 -9.34
C ILE A 8 1.50 -5.26 -10.10
N GLY A 9 0.78 -5.56 -11.18
CA GLY A 9 0.26 -4.54 -12.10
C GLY A 9 -1.18 -4.15 -11.80
N THR A 10 -1.96 -5.07 -11.24
CA THR A 10 -3.40 -4.94 -11.08
C THR A 10 -3.87 -5.44 -9.72
N LYS A 11 -5.08 -5.03 -9.31
CA LYS A 11 -5.75 -5.60 -8.13
C LYS A 11 -5.89 -7.12 -8.19
N GLN A 12 -6.16 -7.68 -9.37
CA GLN A 12 -6.28 -9.13 -9.51
C GLN A 12 -4.96 -9.85 -9.22
N ASP A 13 -3.81 -9.23 -9.51
CA ASP A 13 -2.51 -9.80 -9.16
C ASP A 13 -2.32 -9.91 -7.64
N VAL A 14 -2.83 -8.93 -6.88
CA VAL A 14 -2.83 -8.97 -5.41
C VAL A 14 -3.73 -10.11 -4.91
N LEU A 15 -4.94 -10.22 -5.44
CA LEU A 15 -5.88 -11.28 -5.04
C LEU A 15 -5.34 -12.68 -5.38
N ASN A 16 -4.79 -12.85 -6.59
CA ASN A 16 -4.18 -14.11 -7.01
C ASN A 16 -3.01 -14.50 -6.10
N LEU A 17 -2.22 -13.53 -5.64
CA LEU A 17 -1.11 -13.76 -4.73
C LEU A 17 -1.60 -14.27 -3.37
N VAL A 18 -2.64 -13.64 -2.83
CA VAL A 18 -3.28 -14.05 -1.57
C VAL A 18 -3.88 -15.45 -1.72
N ASP A 19 -4.62 -15.72 -2.79
CA ASP A 19 -5.21 -17.03 -3.06
C ASP A 19 -4.15 -18.14 -3.16
N LEU A 20 -3.02 -17.84 -3.82
CA LEU A 20 -1.91 -18.79 -3.91
C LEU A 20 -1.34 -19.12 -2.52
N TYR A 21 -1.17 -18.11 -1.68
CA TYR A 21 -0.73 -18.29 -0.29
C TYR A 21 -1.73 -19.14 0.52
N LEU A 22 -3.02 -18.75 0.52
CA LEU A 22 -4.09 -19.44 1.26
C LEU A 22 -4.30 -20.89 0.78
N SER A 23 -4.07 -21.17 -0.49
CA SER A 23 -4.19 -22.53 -1.06
C SER A 23 -3.08 -23.50 -0.63
N GLY A 24 -2.11 -23.05 0.19
CA GLY A 24 -0.97 -23.86 0.60
C GLY A 24 -0.02 -24.21 -0.54
N ASN A 25 -0.16 -23.53 -1.68
CA ASN A 25 0.79 -23.65 -2.79
C ASN A 25 2.03 -22.83 -2.43
N ASP A 26 3.20 -23.46 -2.56
CA ASP A 26 4.49 -22.78 -2.44
C ASP A 26 4.60 -21.69 -3.52
N CYS A 27 4.23 -20.47 -3.13
CA CYS A 27 4.29 -19.26 -3.93
C CYS A 27 5.59 -18.47 -3.68
N GLY A 28 6.44 -18.94 -2.75
CA GLY A 28 7.71 -18.34 -2.40
C GLY A 28 7.59 -16.98 -1.70
N ILE A 29 6.45 -16.68 -1.08
CA ILE A 29 6.25 -15.52 -0.21
C ILE A 29 5.79 -16.00 1.18
N GLU A 30 6.42 -15.48 2.22
CA GLU A 30 6.03 -15.76 3.60
C GLU A 30 4.87 -14.86 4.06
N SER A 31 4.11 -15.29 5.08
CA SER A 31 2.95 -14.52 5.60
C SER A 31 3.32 -13.09 5.99
N ASP A 32 4.46 -12.93 6.67
CA ASP A 32 4.96 -11.65 7.14
C ASP A 32 5.31 -10.72 5.98
N GLU A 33 5.84 -11.25 4.88
CA GLU A 33 6.19 -10.48 3.70
C GLU A 33 4.93 -10.01 2.96
N LEU A 34 3.92 -10.87 2.85
CA LEU A 34 2.63 -10.54 2.25
C LEU A 34 1.89 -9.48 3.09
N THR A 35 1.85 -9.65 4.40
CA THR A 35 1.24 -8.69 5.33
C THR A 35 1.95 -7.34 5.25
N LYS A 36 3.29 -7.33 5.25
CA LYS A 36 4.07 -6.10 5.10
C LYS A 36 3.85 -5.42 3.75
N PHE A 37 3.69 -6.20 2.68
CA PHE A 37 3.34 -5.65 1.36
C PHE A 37 1.99 -4.91 1.42
N LEU A 38 0.97 -5.52 2.03
CA LEU A 38 -0.35 -4.92 2.21
C LEU A 38 -0.30 -3.66 3.10
N ASP A 39 0.49 -3.67 4.17
CA ASP A 39 0.69 -2.51 5.03
C ASP A 39 1.35 -1.34 4.31
N ASN A 40 2.31 -1.63 3.41
CA ASN A 40 2.96 -0.59 2.62
C ASN A 40 2.00 0.08 1.62
N LEU A 41 1.04 -0.67 1.07
CA LEU A 41 0.00 -0.09 0.23
C LEU A 41 -0.78 0.97 1.01
N ILE A 42 -1.24 0.64 2.23
CA ILE A 42 -1.96 1.57 3.10
C ILE A 42 -1.08 2.74 3.52
N ALA A 43 0.17 2.49 3.92
CA ALA A 43 1.06 3.53 4.43
C ALA A 43 1.42 4.60 3.38
N THR A 44 1.40 4.24 2.10
CA THR A 44 1.75 5.15 1.00
C THR A 44 0.55 5.89 0.40
N LYS A 45 -0.66 5.67 0.93
CA LYS A 45 -1.90 6.30 0.45
C LYS A 45 -1.96 7.81 0.67
N GLN A 46 -1.18 8.33 1.60
CA GLN A 46 -1.14 9.74 1.97
C GLN A 46 0.28 10.27 2.01
N HIS A 47 0.45 11.56 1.74
CA HIS A 47 1.73 12.25 1.83
C HIS A 47 1.57 13.68 2.35
N TYR A 48 2.65 14.24 2.89
CA TYR A 48 2.66 15.63 3.31
C TYR A 48 2.92 16.55 2.12
N VAL A 49 2.10 17.57 1.99
CA VAL A 49 2.27 18.67 1.03
C VAL A 49 2.28 20.00 1.76
N ILE A 50 2.95 20.99 1.18
CA ILE A 50 2.93 22.34 1.73
C ILE A 50 1.55 22.97 1.56
N LYS A 51 1.02 23.57 2.62
CA LYS A 51 -0.23 24.33 2.57
C LYS A 51 -0.07 25.53 1.64
N ALA A 52 -1.13 25.89 0.93
CA ALA A 52 -1.11 27.04 0.02
C ALA A 52 -0.69 28.35 0.71
N GLU A 53 -1.10 28.54 1.97
CA GLU A 53 -0.77 29.71 2.80
C GLU A 53 0.73 29.81 3.15
N ALA A 54 1.42 28.67 3.18
CA ALA A 54 2.85 28.58 3.50
C ALA A 54 3.73 28.44 2.25
N ALA A 55 3.16 28.39 1.05
CA ALA A 55 3.89 28.13 -0.20
C ALA A 55 4.96 29.18 -0.52
N GLU A 56 4.79 30.43 -0.09
CA GLU A 56 5.75 31.53 -0.29
C GLU A 56 6.84 31.57 0.78
N LYS A 57 6.72 30.77 1.84
CA LYS A 57 7.66 30.76 2.97
C LYS A 57 8.98 30.09 2.57
N PRO A 58 10.15 30.69 2.87
CA PRO A 58 11.44 30.07 2.63
C PRO A 58 11.54 28.69 3.30
N ILE A 59 12.18 27.73 2.63
CA ILE A 59 12.27 26.34 3.08
C ILE A 59 12.87 26.24 4.50
N GLU A 60 13.83 27.10 4.80
CA GLU A 60 14.53 27.16 6.08
C GLU A 60 13.64 27.62 7.25
N GLU A 61 12.53 28.29 6.95
CA GLU A 61 11.57 28.80 7.94
C GLU A 61 10.33 27.91 8.06
N GLN A 62 10.17 26.93 7.17
CA GLN A 62 9.01 26.04 7.19
C GLN A 62 9.02 25.15 8.43
N THR A 63 7.87 25.04 9.08
CA THR A 63 7.65 24.20 10.26
C THR A 63 6.70 23.05 9.91
N PRO A 64 6.57 22.02 10.76
CA PRO A 64 5.60 20.95 10.53
C PRO A 64 4.15 21.44 10.35
N ASP A 65 3.79 22.58 10.96
CA ASP A 65 2.44 23.17 10.84
C ASP A 65 2.16 23.74 9.43
N ASP A 66 3.20 24.01 8.64
CA ASP A 66 3.09 24.50 7.26
C ASP A 66 2.71 23.38 6.28
N TYR A 67 2.70 22.13 6.75
CA TYR A 67 2.36 20.95 5.95
C TYR A 67 0.99 20.40 6.31
N GLU A 68 0.34 19.79 5.34
CA GLU A 68 -0.90 19.04 5.52
C GLU A 68 -0.78 17.65 4.91
N LEU A 69 -1.48 16.68 5.52
CA LEU A 69 -1.55 15.33 5.02
C LEU A 69 -2.69 15.23 4.00
N VAL A 70 -2.35 14.90 2.75
CA VAL A 70 -3.32 14.74 1.66
C VAL A 70 -3.17 13.38 1.01
N ASP A 71 -4.19 12.96 0.27
CA ASP A 71 -4.16 11.70 -0.48
C ASP A 71 -3.10 11.77 -1.57
N ASN A 72 -2.27 10.73 -1.66
CA ASN A 72 -1.22 10.61 -2.64
C ASN A 72 -1.81 10.05 -3.95
N PRO A 73 -1.90 10.86 -5.02
CA PRO A 73 -2.44 10.43 -6.31
C PRO A 73 -1.59 9.33 -6.98
N ASN A 74 -0.33 9.20 -6.56
CA ASN A 74 0.61 8.19 -7.06
C ASN A 74 0.69 6.96 -6.15
N SER A 75 -0.18 6.85 -5.14
CA SER A 75 -0.18 5.68 -4.27
C SER A 75 -0.48 4.41 -5.08
N ASP A 76 0.20 3.32 -4.75
CA ASP A 76 -0.04 2.03 -5.40
C ASP A 76 -1.49 1.56 -5.18
N MET A 77 -2.13 1.95 -4.08
CA MET A 77 -3.55 1.70 -3.85
C MET A 77 -4.44 2.35 -4.92
N MET A 78 -4.23 3.64 -5.19
CA MET A 78 -4.96 4.34 -6.26
C MET A 78 -4.67 3.75 -7.63
N ARG A 79 -3.40 3.42 -7.90
CA ARG A 79 -2.99 2.79 -9.17
C ARG A 79 -3.65 1.42 -9.38
N LEU A 80 -3.72 0.61 -8.33
CA LEU A 80 -4.27 -0.74 -8.38
C LEU A 80 -5.81 -0.74 -8.29
N GLY A 81 -6.42 0.32 -7.79
CA GLY A 81 -7.86 0.40 -7.56
C GLY A 81 -8.33 -0.50 -6.41
N ILE A 82 -7.50 -0.66 -5.39
CA ILE A 82 -7.79 -1.44 -4.18
C ILE A 82 -8.05 -0.49 -3.01
N THR A 83 -9.04 -0.79 -2.17
CA THR A 83 -9.41 0.06 -1.03
C THR A 83 -8.78 -0.42 0.28
N ASP A 84 -8.76 0.46 1.30
CA ASP A 84 -8.31 0.09 2.65
C ASP A 84 -9.13 -1.08 3.21
N ASP A 85 -10.45 -1.05 3.01
CA ASP A 85 -11.36 -2.11 3.48
C ASP A 85 -11.04 -3.46 2.84
N GLU A 86 -10.73 -3.47 1.54
CA GLU A 86 -10.36 -4.69 0.84
C GLU A 86 -9.01 -5.24 1.34
N ILE A 87 -8.04 -4.38 1.58
CA ILE A 87 -6.77 -4.78 2.17
C ILE A 87 -6.98 -5.34 3.59
N ASN A 88 -7.80 -4.69 4.41
CA ASN A 88 -8.08 -5.14 5.77
C ASN A 88 -8.82 -6.49 5.79
N GLN A 89 -9.75 -6.71 4.86
CA GLN A 89 -10.41 -8.01 4.68
C GLN A 89 -9.41 -9.10 4.30
N ILE A 90 -8.50 -8.81 3.37
CA ILE A 90 -7.42 -9.74 2.99
C ILE A 90 -6.55 -10.06 4.20
N LYS A 91 -6.12 -9.06 4.97
CA LYS A 91 -5.30 -9.28 6.17
C LYS A 91 -6.00 -10.14 7.20
N ALA A 92 -7.29 -9.92 7.45
CA ALA A 92 -8.07 -10.75 8.36
C ALA A 92 -8.11 -12.22 7.91
N GLN A 93 -8.23 -12.49 6.61
CA GLN A 93 -8.17 -13.85 6.07
C GLN A 93 -6.80 -14.50 6.27
N LEU A 94 -5.71 -13.73 6.20
CA LEU A 94 -4.35 -14.23 6.43
C LEU A 94 -4.09 -14.56 7.91
N GLU A 95 -4.75 -13.89 8.85
CA GLU A 95 -4.64 -14.16 10.29
C GLU A 95 -5.42 -15.41 10.74
N GLU A 96 -6.37 -15.89 9.93
CA GLU A 96 -7.21 -17.08 10.23
C GLU A 96 -6.58 -18.42 9.82
N VAL A 97 -5.42 -18.41 9.14
CA VAL A 97 -4.69 -19.60 8.64
C VAL A 97 -3.52 -19.95 9.54
#